data_AF-A0A7V0J5K6-F1
#
_entry.id   AF-A0A7V0J5K6-F1
#
_cell.length_a   1.000
_cell.length_b   1.000
_cell.length_c   1.000
_cell.angle_alpha   90.00
_cell.angle_beta   90.00
_cell.angle_gamma   90.00
#
_symmetry.space_group_name_H-M   'P 1'
#
loop_
_entity.id
_entity.type
_entity.pdbx_description
1 polymer ?
#
loop_
_entity_poly.entity_id
_entity_poly.type
_entity_poly.pdbx_seq_one_letter_code
_entity_poly.pdbx_strand_id
1 'polypeptide(L)'
;MLLAEHGPSLKRPLVGEITSSRHPNMKELRVSKAGALRVLFAFDPQRHAILLLGGKKSGQWEQWYLWAIPAADDLYDTHLQELRHEGLLDDGTTH
;
A
#
# COMPACT_ATOMS: atom_id res chain seq x y z
N MET A 1 10.02 9.80 30.24
CA MET A 1 8.77 9.08 29.89
C MET A 1 8.76 8.93 28.37
N LEU A 2 8.65 7.70 27.90
CA LEU A 2 9.06 7.19 26.59
C LEU A 2 7.98 7.49 25.53
N LEU A 3 8.25 8.43 24.61
CA LEU A 3 7.48 8.62 23.38
C LEU A 3 8.43 9.17 22.31
N ALA A 4 8.33 8.63 21.09
CA ALA A 4 9.02 9.06 19.87
C ALA A 4 10.46 8.58 19.67
N GLU A 5 10.63 7.34 19.20
CA GLU A 5 11.87 6.96 18.52
C GLU A 5 11.54 6.28 17.19
N HIS A 6 11.78 7.06 16.11
CA HIS A 6 11.88 6.70 14.68
C HIS A 6 10.72 7.03 13.73
N GLY A 7 10.32 8.30 13.68
CA GLY A 7 9.96 9.01 12.44
C GLY A 7 10.41 10.47 12.61
N PRO A 8 11.06 11.17 11.64
CA PRO A 8 10.88 11.15 10.19
C PRO A 8 12.22 11.19 9.41
N SER A 9 13.22 10.38 9.81
CA SER A 9 14.62 10.48 9.34
C SER A 9 15.04 9.42 8.29
N LEU A 10 14.16 8.49 7.91
CA LEU A 10 14.34 7.78 6.64
C LEU A 10 14.00 8.78 5.52
N LYS A 11 15.04 9.35 4.89
CA LYS A 11 14.97 10.11 3.63
C LYS A 11 13.71 9.74 2.86
N ARG A 12 12.75 10.68 2.79
CA ARG A 12 11.41 10.46 2.24
C ARG A 12 11.48 9.46 1.10
N PRO A 13 10.91 8.26 1.25
CA PRO A 13 10.78 7.35 0.13
C PRO A 13 10.11 8.12 -0.99
N LEU A 14 10.60 7.96 -2.22
CA LEU A 14 9.96 8.54 -3.38
C LEU A 14 8.62 7.80 -3.57
N VAL A 15 7.57 8.31 -2.92
CA VAL A 15 6.22 7.75 -2.99
C VAL A 15 5.62 8.18 -4.32
N GLY A 16 5.24 7.19 -5.14
CA GLY A 16 4.49 7.40 -6.37
C GLY A 16 3.04 7.00 -6.18
N GLU A 17 2.12 7.74 -6.80
CA GLU A 17 0.72 7.34 -6.94
C GLU A 17 0.59 6.26 -8.02
N ILE A 18 -0.27 5.26 -7.80
CA ILE A 18 -0.61 4.23 -8.79
C ILE A 18 -1.98 4.56 -9.37
N THR A 19 -2.00 5.20 -10.54
CA THR A 19 -3.25 5.67 -11.17
C THR A 19 -4.05 4.58 -11.88
N SER A 20 -3.41 3.44 -12.20
CA SER A 20 -4.06 2.29 -12.84
C SER A 20 -4.65 1.28 -11.85
N SER A 21 -4.56 1.56 -10.54
CA SER A 21 -5.20 0.78 -9.48
C SER A 21 -6.69 1.09 -9.43
N ARG A 22 -7.52 0.09 -9.07
CA ARG A 22 -8.95 0.36 -8.79
C ARG A 22 -9.16 1.10 -7.46
N HIS A 23 -8.15 1.10 -6.60
CA HIS A 23 -8.13 1.84 -5.35
C HIS A 23 -7.32 3.14 -5.48
N PRO A 24 -7.93 4.32 -5.35
CA PRO A 24 -7.26 5.61 -5.58
C PRO A 24 -6.20 5.94 -4.51
N ASN A 25 -6.21 5.22 -3.38
CA ASN A 25 -5.24 5.36 -2.30
C ASN A 25 -4.04 4.39 -2.41
N MET A 26 -3.95 3.61 -3.50
CA MET A 26 -2.81 2.73 -3.77
C MET A 26 -1.55 3.56 -4.08
N LYS A 27 -0.46 3.21 -3.40
CA LYS A 27 0.81 3.92 -3.45
C LYS A 27 1.97 2.95 -3.60
N GLU A 28 3.07 3.48 -4.08
CA GLU A 28 4.32 2.75 -4.19
C GLU A 28 5.38 3.30 -3.23
N LEU A 29 6.02 2.41 -2.50
CA LEU A 29 7.22 2.66 -1.74
C LEU A 29 8.45 2.20 -2.52
N ARG A 30 9.40 3.10 -2.78
CA ARG A 30 10.69 2.78 -3.41
C ARG A 30 11.78 2.70 -2.34
N VAL A 31 12.28 1.49 -2.09
CA VAL A 31 13.32 1.21 -1.10
C VAL A 31 14.64 1.01 -1.83
N SER A 32 15.69 1.71 -1.38
CA SER A 32 17.04 1.88 -1.97
C SER A 32 17.22 3.12 -2.87
N LYS A 33 18.45 3.65 -2.86
CA LYS A 33 18.88 4.76 -3.73
C LYS A 33 18.68 4.48 -5.23
N ALA A 34 18.65 3.22 -5.63
CA ALA A 34 18.50 2.80 -7.03
C ALA A 34 17.09 2.26 -7.36
N GLY A 35 16.13 2.30 -6.42
CA GLY A 35 14.77 1.79 -6.64
C GLY A 35 14.71 0.28 -6.93
N ALA A 36 15.64 -0.50 -6.38
CA ALA A 36 15.77 -1.94 -6.60
C ALA A 36 14.68 -2.79 -5.91
N LEU A 37 14.02 -2.22 -4.89
CA LEU A 37 12.88 -2.80 -4.23
C LEU A 37 11.71 -1.81 -4.31
N ARG A 38 10.57 -2.28 -4.79
CA ARG A 38 9.31 -1.54 -4.82
C ARG A 38 8.26 -2.30 -4.02
N VAL A 39 7.44 -1.59 -3.27
CA VAL A 39 6.34 -2.19 -2.51
C VAL A 39 5.07 -1.42 -2.82
N LEU A 40 4.02 -2.12 -3.25
CA LEU A 40 2.68 -1.58 -3.35
C LEU A 40 2.03 -1.63 -1.97
N PHE A 41 1.46 -0.51 -1.55
CA PHE A 41 0.81 -0.37 -0.25
C PHE A 41 -0.38 0.59 -0.35
N ALA A 42 -1.32 0.45 0.56
CA ALA A 42 -2.44 1.36 0.71
C ALA A 42 -2.63 1.71 2.19
N PHE A 43 -3.30 2.83 2.45
CA PHE A 43 -3.77 3.14 3.80
C PHE A 43 -5.20 2.65 3.94
N ASP A 44 -5.47 1.80 4.93
CA ASP A 44 -6.83 1.40 5.25
C ASP A 44 -7.64 2.60 5.85
N PRO A 45 -8.96 2.46 6.02
CA PRO A 45 -9.77 3.55 6.59
C PRO A 45 -9.42 3.92 8.04
N GLN A 46 -8.74 3.04 8.77
CA GLN A 46 -8.18 3.33 10.10
C GLN A 46 -6.83 4.05 10.04
N ARG A 47 -6.34 4.37 8.83
CA ARG A 47 -5.05 5.02 8.54
C ARG A 47 -3.84 4.14 8.86
N HIS A 48 -4.00 2.82 8.89
CA HIS A 48 -2.87 1.90 8.93
C HIS A 48 -2.33 1.65 7.54
N ALA A 49 -1.00 1.67 7.40
CA ALA A 49 -0.35 1.33 6.14
C ALA A 49 -0.29 -0.19 5.99
N ILE A 50 -0.94 -0.71 4.96
CA ILE A 50 -0.98 -2.14 4.63
C ILE A 50 -0.02 -2.39 3.47
N LEU A 51 1.03 -3.17 3.73
CA LEU A 51 1.98 -3.59 2.69
C LEU A 51 1.40 -4.79 1.95
N LEU A 52 1.10 -4.61 0.66
CA LEU A 52 0.35 -5.60 -0.11
C LEU A 52 1.29 -6.50 -0.91
N LEU A 53 2.21 -5.91 -1.66
CA LEU A 53 3.07 -6.67 -2.57
C LEU A 53 4.44 -6.03 -2.75
N GLY A 54 5.50 -6.82 -2.54
CA GLY A 54 6.89 -6.42 -2.78
C GLY A 54 7.47 -7.02 -4.06
N GLY A 55 8.19 -6.21 -4.84
CA GLY A 55 8.92 -6.62 -6.02
C GLY A 55 10.40 -6.23 -5.92
N LYS A 56 11.31 -7.21 -6.05
CA LYS A 56 12.76 -6.98 -6.18
C LYS A 56 13.18 -7.30 -7.61
N LYS A 57 12.92 -6.39 -8.55
CA LYS A 57 13.19 -6.60 -9.98
C LYS A 57 13.80 -5.36 -10.62
N SER A 58 15.13 -5.26 -10.64
CA SER A 58 15.81 -4.20 -11.38
C SER A 58 15.53 -4.32 -12.88
N GLY A 59 14.82 -3.33 -13.46
CA GLY A 59 14.74 -3.13 -14.91
C GLY A 59 13.49 -3.65 -15.63
N GLN A 60 12.59 -4.36 -14.96
CA GLN A 60 11.34 -4.90 -15.58
C GLN A 60 10.08 -4.43 -14.84
N TRP A 61 10.04 -3.15 -14.48
CA TRP A 61 8.96 -2.60 -13.65
C TRP A 61 7.63 -2.52 -14.39
N GLU A 62 7.61 -2.19 -15.68
CA GLU A 62 6.38 -2.14 -16.48
C GLU A 62 5.66 -3.49 -16.51
N GLN A 63 6.39 -4.56 -16.83
CA GLN A 63 5.85 -5.92 -16.82
C GLN A 63 5.44 -6.36 -15.41
N TRP A 64 6.15 -5.89 -14.38
CA TRP A 64 5.80 -6.15 -13.00
C TRP A 64 4.45 -5.53 -12.64
N TYR A 65 4.22 -4.25 -12.98
CA TYR A 65 2.96 -3.56 -12.68
C TYR A 65 1.73 -4.24 -13.28
N LEU A 66 1.85 -4.79 -14.48
CA LEU A 66 0.73 -5.43 -15.18
C LEU A 66 0.06 -6.54 -14.38
N TRP A 67 0.82 -7.29 -13.57
CA TRP A 67 0.26 -8.32 -12.69
C TRP A 67 0.26 -7.91 -11.21
N ALA A 68 1.22 -7.07 -10.81
CA ALA A 68 1.39 -6.68 -9.41
C ALA A 68 0.25 -5.77 -8.93
N ILE A 69 -0.24 -4.87 -9.78
CA ILE A 69 -1.32 -3.94 -9.40
C ILE A 69 -2.63 -4.70 -9.20
N PRO A 70 -3.12 -5.53 -10.14
CA PRO A 70 -4.33 -6.33 -9.90
C PRO A 70 -4.22 -7.23 -8.66
N ALA A 71 -3.06 -7.87 -8.45
CA ALA A 71 -2.85 -8.71 -7.26
C ALA A 71 -2.86 -7.91 -5.96
N ALA A 72 -2.25 -6.72 -5.94
CA ALA A 72 -2.27 -5.84 -4.77
C ALA A 72 -3.69 -5.32 -4.48
N ASP A 73 -4.44 -5.01 -5.53
CA ASP A 73 -5.83 -4.62 -5.39
C ASP A 73 -6.68 -5.76 -4.79
N ASP A 74 -6.48 -7.02 -5.23
CA ASP A 74 -7.22 -8.19 -4.70
C ASP A 74 -6.93 -8.43 -3.21
N LEU A 75 -5.67 -8.25 -2.82
CA LEU A 75 -5.24 -8.33 -1.42
C LEU A 75 -5.88 -7.20 -0.59
N TYR A 76 -5.98 -5.99 -1.15
CA TYR A 76 -6.58 -4.86 -0.44
C TYR A 76 -8.10 -5.01 -0.31
N ASP A 77 -8.79 -5.52 -1.33
CA ASP A 77 -10.21 -5.86 -1.24
C ASP A 77 -10.49 -6.91 -0.15
N THR A 78 -9.62 -7.91 -0.05
CA THR A 78 -9.69 -8.92 1.01
C THR A 78 -9.55 -8.27 2.39
N HIS A 79 -8.54 -7.42 2.60
CA HIS A 79 -8.36 -6.67 3.84
C HIS A 79 -9.60 -5.83 4.20
N LEU A 80 -10.19 -5.13 3.22
CA LEU A 80 -11.41 -4.35 3.43
C LEU A 80 -12.62 -5.23 3.78
N GLN A 81 -12.72 -6.44 3.22
CA GLN A 81 -13.77 -7.39 3.58
C GLN A 81 -13.60 -7.91 5.00
N GLU A 82 -12.37 -8.24 5.40
CA GLU A 82 -12.03 -8.67 6.76
C GLU A 82 -12.39 -7.58 7.77
N LEU A 83 -11.99 -6.33 7.52
CA LEU A 83 -12.35 -5.22 8.42
C LEU A 83 -13.86 -4.97 8.51
N ARG A 84 -14.63 -5.20 7.42
CA ARG A 84 -16.09 -5.15 7.45
C ARG A 84 -16.68 -6.28 8.31
N HIS A 85 -16.16 -7.50 8.17
CA HIS A 85 -16.58 -8.65 8.98
C HIS A 85 -16.29 -8.44 10.46
N GLU A 86 -15.19 -7.77 10.79
CA GLU A 86 -14.80 -7.43 12.17
C GLU A 86 -15.57 -6.23 12.74
N GLY A 87 -16.45 -5.58 11.96
CA GLY A 87 -17.19 -4.39 12.38
C GLY A 87 -16.31 -3.15 12.56
N LEU A 88 -15.13 -3.15 11.95
CA LEU A 88 -14.15 -2.05 12.02
C LEU A 88 -14.25 -1.08 10.84
N LEU A 89 -15.13 -1.39 9.89
CA LEU A 89 -15.56 -0.48 8.83
C LEU A 89 -17.07 -0.37 8.91
N ASP A 90 -17.55 0.80 9.29
CA ASP A 90 -18.96 1.13 9.17
C ASP A 90 -19.34 1.05 7.70
N ASP A 91 -20.20 0.10 7.35
CA ASP A 91 -20.99 0.22 6.15
C ASP A 91 -21.82 1.49 6.32
N GLY A 92 -21.76 2.42 5.37
CA GLY A 92 -22.55 3.65 5.42
C GLY A 92 -24.07 3.43 5.34
N THR A 93 -24.59 2.31 5.84
CA THR A 93 -26.01 1.99 5.98
C THR A 93 -26.53 2.66 7.24
N THR A 94 -26.72 3.98 7.13
CA THR A 94 -27.73 4.65 7.94
C THR A 94 -29.10 4.18 7.42
N HIS A 95 -29.84 3.52 8.32
CA HIS A 95 -31.25 3.07 8.28
C HIS A 95 -31.58 1.71 7.65
#